data_AF-A0A1F5NPE2-F1
#
_entry.id   AF-A0A1F5NPE2-F1
#
_cell.length_a   1.000
_cell.length_b   1.000
_cell.length_c   1.000
_cell.angle_alpha   90.00
_cell.angle_beta   90.00
_cell.angle_gamma   90.00
#
_symmetry.space_group_name_H-M   'P 1'
#
loop_
_entity.id
_entity.type
_entity.pdbx_description
1 polymer ?
#
loop_
_entity_poly.entity_id
_entity_poly.type
_entity_poly.pdbx_seq_one_letter_code
_entity_poly.pdbx_strand_id
1 'polypeptide(L)' 'MSELEKTKYNAIDNLKKLCARCDSGLEHNCRIQNLICEINSLSGIPVIVNDKLRHLVFN' A
#
# COMPACT_ATOMS: atom_id res chain seq x y z
N MET A 1 3.58 -5.69 18.39
CA MET A 1 3.98 -5.28 17.03
C MET A 1 5.40 -4.75 17.05
N SER A 2 6.26 -5.40 16.28
CA SER A 2 7.62 -4.95 15.94
C SER A 2 7.61 -3.65 15.12
N GLU A 3 8.76 -2.97 15.04
CA GLU A 3 8.91 -1.77 14.21
C GLU A 3 8.70 -2.03 12.71
N LEU A 4 9.08 -3.23 12.25
CA LEU A 4 8.87 -3.68 10.87
C LEU A 4 7.38 -3.82 10.56
N GLU A 5 6.61 -4.39 11.50
CA GLU A 5 5.15 -4.50 11.36
C GLU A 5 4.49 -3.12 11.34
N LYS A 6 4.88 -2.21 12.24
CA LYS A 6 4.35 -0.83 12.25
C LYS A 6 4.61 -0.12 10.92
N THR A 7 5.82 -0.25 10.39
CA THR A 7 6.19 0.34 9.10
C THR A 7 5.34 -0.24 7.96
N LYS A 8 5.12 -1.56 7.94
CA LYS A 8 4.23 -2.21 6.97
C LYS A 8 2.79 -1.69 7.07
N TYR A 9 2.24 -1.58 8.28
CA TYR A 9 0.89 -1.04 8.48
C TYR A 9 0.76 0.41 7.99
N ASN A 10 1.74 1.25 8.31
CA ASN A 10 1.76 2.66 7.87
C ASN A 10 1.84 2.77 6.34
N ALA A 11 2.66 1.92 5.70
CA ALA A 11 2.75 1.82 4.24
C ALA A 11 1.40 1.47 3.60
N ILE A 12 0.70 0.46 4.15
CA ILE A 12 -0.62 0.05 3.66
C ILE A 12 -1.65 1.17 3.85
N ASP A 13 -1.65 1.83 5.01
CA ASP A 13 -2.57 2.95 5.29
C ASP A 13 -2.39 4.10 4.30
N ASN A 14 -1.16 4.45 3.98
CA ASN A 14 -0.86 5.47 2.99
C ASN A 14 -1.28 5.06 1.56
N LEU A 15 -1.10 3.78 1.19
CA LEU A 15 -1.54 3.28 -0.10
C LEU A 15 -3.06 3.29 -0.24
N LYS A 16 -3.82 2.94 0.81
CA LYS A 16 -5.29 2.97 0.78
C LYS A 16 -5.83 4.35 0.40
N LYS A 17 -5.22 5.42 0.92
CA LYS A 17 -5.61 6.82 0.63
C LYS A 17 -5.46 7.23 -0.84
N LEU A 18 -4.71 6.46 -1.64
CA LEU A 18 -4.58 6.71 -3.08
C LEU A 18 -5.81 6.29 -3.90
N CYS A 19 -6.75 5.55 -3.30
CA CYS A 19 -7.99 5.15 -3.96
C CYS A 19 -9.18 5.26 -3.00
N ALA A 20 -10.18 6.07 -3.33
CA ALA A 20 -11.35 6.29 -2.49
C ALA A 20 -12.10 5.00 -2.10
N ARG A 21 -12.09 3.98 -2.97
CA ARG A 21 -12.70 2.67 -2.68
C ARG A 21 -11.83 1.80 -1.76
N CYS A 22 -10.50 1.92 -1.85
CA CYS A 22 -9.58 1.26 -0.91
C CYS A 22 -9.66 1.89 0.48
N ASP A 23 -9.80 3.22 0.54
CA ASP A 23 -9.97 3.98 1.78
C ASP A 23 -11.30 3.66 2.47
N SER A 24 -12.38 3.49 1.71
CA SER A 24 -13.69 3.09 2.25
C SER A 24 -13.80 1.60 2.62
N GLY A 25 -12.75 0.81 2.42
CA GLY A 25 -12.73 -0.63 2.74
C GLY A 25 -13.60 -1.50 1.82
N LEU A 26 -14.03 -0.97 0.67
CA LEU A 26 -14.84 -1.72 -0.29
C LEU A 26 -13.94 -2.61 -1.15
N GLU A 27 -14.31 -3.89 -1.27
CA GLU A 27 -13.67 -4.78 -2.24
C GLU A 27 -13.99 -4.33 -3.67
N HIS A 28 -12.93 -4.22 -4.47
CA HIS A 28 -13.01 -3.94 -5.90
C HIS A 28 -11.74 -4.46 -6.58
N ASN A 29 -11.55 -4.16 -7.87
CA ASN A 29 -10.38 -4.60 -8.61
C ASN A 29 -9.60 -3.40 -9.13
N CYS A 30 -8.84 -2.74 -8.24
CA CYS A 30 -7.90 -1.70 -8.64
C CYS A 30 -6.45 -2.12 -8.34
N ARG A 31 -5.52 -1.44 -9.03
CA ARG A 31 -4.08 -1.68 -8.86
C ARG A 31 -3.60 -1.49 -7.42
N ILE A 32 -4.18 -0.54 -6.68
CA ILE A 32 -3.83 -0.27 -5.28
C ILE A 32 -4.23 -1.44 -4.38
N GLN A 33 -5.43 -2.01 -4.58
CA GLN A 33 -5.90 -3.14 -3.78
C GLN A 33 -5.02 -4.38 -4.00
N ASN A 34 -4.67 -4.69 -5.25
CA ASN A 34 -3.76 -5.81 -5.55
C ASN A 34 -2.39 -5.62 -4.89
N LEU A 35 -1.86 -4.39 -4.93
CA LEU A 35 -0.57 -4.05 -4.34
C LEU A 35 -0.59 -4.14 -2.80
N ILE A 36 -1.71 -3.76 -2.16
CA ILE A 36 -1.93 -3.96 -0.73
C ILE A 36 -1.97 -5.46 -0.38
N CYS A 37 -2.63 -6.29 -1.19
CA CYS A 37 -2.66 -7.74 -1.00
C CYS A 37 -1.27 -8.36 -1.09
N GLU A 38 -0.47 -7.96 -2.08
CA GLU A 38 0.92 -8.39 -2.22
C GLU A 38 1.76 -7.99 -1.01
N ILE A 39 1.71 -6.72 -0.57
CA ILE A 39 2.43 -6.25 0.62
C ILE A 39 2.01 -7.02 1.88
N ASN A 40 0.73 -7.32 2.04
CA ASN A 40 0.24 -8.08 3.18
C ASN A 40 0.85 -9.49 3.25
N SER A 41 1.09 -10.12 2.11
CA SER A 41 1.72 -11.44 2.02
C SER A 41 3.20 -11.44 2.43
N LEU A 42 3.85 -10.27 2.47
CA LEU A 42 5.23 -10.13 2.88
C LEU A 42 5.38 -10.20 4.41
N SER A 43 6.34 -10.99 4.86
CA SER A 43 6.71 -11.16 6.27
C SER A 43 8.22 -11.08 6.44
N GLY A 44 8.67 -10.55 7.57
CA GLY A 44 10.11 -10.49 7.90
C GLY A 44 10.96 -9.51 7.10
N ILE A 45 10.36 -8.66 6.25
CA ILE A 45 11.10 -7.67 5.45
C ILE A 45 10.60 -6.23 5.69
N PRO A 46 11.51 -5.23 5.67
CA PRO A 46 11.14 -3.83 5.74
C PRO A 46 10.45 -3.38 4.44
N VAL A 47 9.27 -2.78 4.56
CA VAL A 47 8.53 -2.20 3.43
C VAL A 47 8.72 -0.70 3.45
N ILE A 48 9.26 -0.13 2.37
CA ILE A 48 9.44 1.32 2.21
C ILE A 48 8.55 1.78 1.06
N VAL A 49 7.54 2.59 1.37
CA VAL A 49 6.67 3.22 0.36
C VAL A 49 7.17 4.64 0.14
N ASN A 50 7.60 4.92 -1.09
CA ASN A 50 8.03 6.26 -1.49
C ASN A 50 6.84 7.02 -2.11
N ASP A 51 6.31 7.98 -1.37
CA ASP A 51 5.23 8.88 -1.78
C ASP A 51 5.70 10.03 -2.69
N LYS A 52 7.01 10.15 -2.94
CA LYS A 52 7.60 11.21 -3.77
C LYS A 52 7.58 10.89 -5.27
N LEU A 53 7.22 9.68 -5.67
CA LEU A 53 7.01 9.32 -7.08
C LEU A 53 5.65 9.84 -7.56
N ARG A 54 5.55 11.16 -7.76
CA ARG A 54 4.38 11.84 -8.37
C ARG A 54 4.41 11.86 -9.90
N HIS A 55 5.08 10.90 -10.53
CA HIS A 55 5.26 10.90 -11.99
C HIS A 55 4.47 9.73 -12.58
N LEU A 56 3.39 10.05 -13.30
CA LEU A 56 2.76 9.14 -14.25
C LEU A 56 3.69 9.07 -15.46
N VAL A 57 4.48 8.01 -15.57
CA VAL A 57 5.16 7.67 -16.83
C VAL A 57 4.10 7.02 -17.72
N PHE A 58 3.48 7.82 -18.59
CA PHE A 58 2.76 7.30 -19.73
C PHE A 58 3.79 7.01 -20.82
N ASN A 59 3.78 5.79 -21.34
CA ASN A 59 4.49 5.38 -22.55
C ASN A 59 3.47 4.86 -23.55
#